data_AF-D9UKF4-F1
#
_entry.id   AF-D9UKF4-F1
#
_cell.length_a   1.000
_cell.length_b   1.000
_cell.length_c   1.000
_cell.angle_alpha   90.00
_cell.angle_beta   90.00
_cell.angle_gamma   90.00
#
_symmetry.space_group_name_H-M   'P 1'
#
loop_
_entity.id
_entity.type
_entity.pdbx_description
1 polymer ?
#
loop_
_entity_poly.entity_id
_entity_poly.type
_entity_poly.pdbx_seq_one_letter_code
_entity_poly.pdbx_strand_id
1 'polypeptide(L)'
;MTGNHRGCGARRNGAPPGRPAADPSPLPAFPPFPSPTLPRPAPSPPAASTAPAPSPAPTATPTASPAPAPAPGFGAYLHYSPRGITDMAAFSRWLGGREVTVGHTYLPGDVWQNIEGAPAWLADWAAWYKAEPGRTLVLNVPMLERTEARVPDAMVARELRRGAAGVYDGHFERLARRLVGLGVKDAVLVVGWEMNGTTYTHRCGPDPRAWRTYWARIARVMNGVEGAGFRFDFTPTRGRDATPWTECYPGDDVVDIVGMDSYDQPYGTDFDRQISEPYGLQAQVDFAAKHGKAISYPEWGLFKNGDNAEYMRRMIRWMDAHPPLYQTISDYCPHGVWQCRMNQRATAVYRQAFKAGGGLPAEDAGEKEQAPMRDCRPVRLGGWLEERLGGRLCVRFNW
;
A
#
# COMPACT_ATOMS: atom_id res chain seq x y z
N MET A 1 49.68 -28.64 -31.95
CA MET A 1 50.88 -28.30 -32.75
C MET A 1 51.74 -27.35 -31.94
N THR A 2 53.04 -27.67 -31.87
CA THR A 2 54.19 -26.85 -31.41
C THR A 2 54.15 -26.23 -30.01
N GLY A 3 54.90 -26.85 -29.09
CA GLY A 3 55.53 -26.19 -27.93
C GLY A 3 56.84 -25.49 -28.32
N ASN A 4 57.33 -24.55 -27.51
CA ASN A 4 58.58 -24.50 -26.71
C ASN A 4 58.84 -22.98 -26.47
N HIS A 5 59.55 -22.44 -25.46
CA HIS A 5 60.47 -22.94 -24.45
C HIS A 5 60.83 -21.77 -23.47
N ARG A 6 61.18 -22.13 -22.22
CA ARG A 6 62.21 -21.53 -21.33
C ARG A 6 61.98 -20.12 -20.75
N GLY A 7 62.27 -19.85 -19.48
CA GLY A 7 62.84 -20.66 -18.41
C GLY A 7 63.25 -19.82 -17.18
N CYS A 8 63.48 -20.55 -16.07
CA CYS A 8 64.33 -20.29 -14.88
C CYS A 8 64.09 -18.99 -14.08
N GLY A 9 63.79 -19.00 -12.77
CA GLY A 9 64.43 -19.69 -11.63
C GLY A 9 64.93 -18.57 -10.67
N ALA A 10 64.91 -18.59 -9.34
CA ALA A 10 64.95 -19.62 -8.29
C ALA A 10 64.38 -18.99 -6.98
N ARG A 11 63.48 -19.66 -6.25
CA ARG A 11 63.66 -20.48 -5.03
C ARG A 11 64.37 -19.84 -3.80
N ARG A 12 63.72 -20.15 -2.67
CA ARG A 12 64.20 -20.42 -1.28
C ARG A 12 63.90 -19.30 -0.29
N ASN A 13 63.44 -19.53 0.95
CA ASN A 13 63.07 -20.72 1.72
C ASN A 13 62.43 -20.20 3.03
N GLY A 14 61.60 -21.02 3.69
CA GLY A 14 61.73 -21.17 5.15
C GLY A 14 60.56 -20.78 6.06
N ALA A 15 59.80 -21.83 6.42
CA ALA A 15 59.30 -22.16 7.76
C ALA A 15 57.94 -21.61 8.28
N PRO A 16 57.23 -22.40 9.12
CA PRO A 16 55.76 -22.48 9.15
C PRO A 16 55.17 -22.19 10.57
N PRO A 17 53.97 -22.69 10.96
CA PRO A 17 52.89 -21.90 11.55
C PRO A 17 52.98 -21.74 13.09
N GLY A 18 52.55 -20.58 13.60
CA GLY A 18 52.38 -20.32 15.04
C GLY A 18 50.96 -19.90 15.40
N ARG A 19 50.25 -20.74 16.16
CA ARG A 19 49.16 -20.42 17.10
C ARG A 19 49.43 -21.25 18.36
N PRO A 20 48.92 -20.92 19.56
CA PRO A 20 48.02 -19.83 19.93
C PRO A 20 48.56 -18.94 21.08
N ALA A 21 48.08 -17.71 21.18
CA ALA A 21 48.16 -16.95 22.44
C ALA A 21 46.76 -16.96 23.09
N ALA A 22 46.73 -17.35 24.35
CA ALA A 22 45.54 -17.44 25.18
C ALA A 22 45.29 -16.13 25.94
N ASP A 23 43.99 -15.78 26.02
CA ASP A 23 43.26 -15.02 27.05
C ASP A 23 43.54 -13.52 27.29
N PRO A 24 42.55 -12.73 27.77
CA PRO A 24 41.39 -13.17 28.54
C PRO A 24 40.00 -12.77 28.03
N SER A 25 39.04 -13.62 28.41
CA SER A 25 37.59 -13.44 28.40
C SER A 25 37.10 -12.05 28.88
N PRO A 26 36.02 -11.49 28.29
CA PRO A 26 35.30 -10.37 28.88
C PRO A 26 34.41 -10.88 30.03
N LEU A 27 34.65 -10.35 31.23
CA LEU A 27 33.75 -10.55 32.38
C LEU A 27 32.41 -9.81 32.15
N PRO A 28 31.30 -10.32 32.71
CA PRO A 28 29.97 -9.73 32.58
C PRO A 28 29.83 -8.40 33.31
N ALA A 29 29.09 -7.46 32.72
CA ALA A 29 28.68 -6.22 33.36
C ALA A 29 27.70 -6.52 34.51
N PHE A 30 28.09 -6.15 35.73
CA PHE A 30 27.21 -6.10 36.91
C PHE A 30 26.70 -4.67 37.13
N PRO A 31 25.49 -4.51 37.72
CA PRO A 31 24.82 -3.22 37.91
C PRO A 31 25.49 -2.36 38.99
N PRO A 32 25.28 -1.03 38.98
CA PRO A 32 25.84 -0.14 40.01
C PRO A 32 25.16 -0.34 41.38
N PHE A 33 25.99 -0.52 42.42
CA PHE A 33 25.61 -0.49 43.83
C PHE A 33 25.55 0.95 44.39
N PRO A 34 24.79 1.19 45.48
CA PRO A 34 24.39 2.52 45.94
C PRO A 34 25.49 3.25 46.75
N SER A 35 25.53 4.58 46.65
CA SER A 35 26.40 5.43 47.46
C SER A 35 25.87 5.63 48.90
N PRO A 36 26.76 5.76 49.91
CA PRO A 36 26.39 5.84 51.31
C PRO A 36 25.86 7.22 51.74
N THR A 37 24.90 7.17 52.64
CA THR A 37 24.16 8.26 53.27
C THR A 37 25.00 8.98 54.32
N LEU A 38 25.03 10.32 54.31
CA LEU A 38 25.58 11.15 55.39
C LEU A 38 24.50 11.48 56.44
N PRO A 39 24.85 11.57 57.74
CA PRO A 39 23.88 11.74 58.82
C PRO A 39 23.31 13.17 58.94
N ARG A 40 22.03 13.22 59.31
CA ARG A 40 21.15 14.39 59.45
C ARG A 40 21.30 15.06 60.82
N PRO A 41 21.33 16.41 60.94
CA PRO A 41 21.24 17.10 62.23
C PRO A 41 19.80 17.09 62.77
N ALA A 42 19.68 17.03 64.11
CA ALA A 42 18.44 17.01 64.88
C ALA A 42 17.69 18.36 64.86
N PRO A 43 16.36 18.38 65.15
CA PRO A 43 15.49 19.52 64.88
C PRO A 43 15.34 20.49 66.06
N SER A 44 15.16 21.78 65.75
CA SER A 44 14.69 22.83 66.68
C SER A 44 13.15 22.93 66.66
N PRO A 45 12.50 23.35 67.76
CA PRO A 45 11.04 23.31 67.92
C PRO A 45 10.32 24.41 67.11
N PRO A 46 9.03 24.19 66.73
CA PRO A 46 8.31 25.10 65.85
C PRO A 46 7.69 26.29 66.61
N ALA A 47 7.86 27.49 66.05
CA ALA A 47 7.07 28.66 66.38
C ALA A 47 5.71 28.59 65.65
N ALA A 48 4.65 28.98 66.35
CA ALA A 48 3.28 29.05 65.84
C ALA A 48 3.19 30.03 64.65
N SER A 49 2.53 29.61 63.56
CA SER A 49 2.13 30.50 62.47
C SER A 49 0.79 30.04 61.89
N THR A 50 -0.06 31.03 61.71
CA THR A 50 -1.49 31.06 61.34
C THR A 50 -1.85 30.28 60.07
N ALA A 51 -3.01 29.61 60.10
CA ALA A 51 -3.61 28.91 58.98
C ALA A 51 -4.09 29.85 57.85
N PRO A 52 -3.77 29.59 56.57
CA PRO A 52 -4.45 30.21 55.43
C PRO A 52 -5.70 29.42 55.02
N ALA A 53 -6.70 30.15 54.53
CA ALA A 53 -8.01 29.66 54.07
C ALA A 53 -7.92 28.63 52.91
N PRO A 54 -8.93 27.75 52.73
CA PRO A 54 -8.92 26.74 51.67
C PRO A 54 -9.06 27.36 50.28
N SER A 55 -8.15 26.99 49.36
CA SER A 55 -8.23 27.31 47.93
C SER A 55 -9.48 26.70 47.28
N PRO A 56 -10.12 27.38 46.30
CA PRO A 56 -11.20 26.79 45.52
C PRO A 56 -10.66 25.64 44.67
N ALA A 57 -11.43 24.54 44.60
CA ALA A 57 -11.14 23.40 43.75
C ALA A 57 -11.11 23.82 42.26
N PRO A 58 -10.20 23.28 41.44
CA PRO A 58 -10.19 23.56 40.01
C PRO A 58 -11.46 22.98 39.37
N THR A 59 -12.27 23.86 38.80
CA THR A 59 -13.43 23.51 37.98
C THR A 59 -12.98 22.61 36.84
N ALA A 60 -13.53 21.40 36.76
CA ALA A 60 -13.30 20.49 35.65
C ALA A 60 -13.81 21.13 34.36
N THR A 61 -12.89 21.50 33.47
CA THR A 61 -13.21 21.92 32.10
C THR A 61 -13.90 20.73 31.40
N PRO A 62 -15.03 20.92 30.71
CA PRO A 62 -15.61 19.84 29.91
C PRO A 62 -14.58 19.39 28.89
N THR A 63 -14.21 18.10 28.92
CA THR A 63 -13.44 17.47 27.85
C THR A 63 -14.20 17.72 26.55
N ALA A 64 -13.65 18.55 25.67
CA ALA A 64 -14.16 18.70 24.32
C ALA A 64 -14.24 17.30 23.70
N SER A 65 -15.41 16.92 23.22
CA SER A 65 -15.57 15.71 22.40
C SER A 65 -14.47 15.71 21.35
N PRO A 66 -13.77 14.58 21.11
CA PRO A 66 -12.76 14.52 20.07
C PRO A 66 -13.41 15.00 18.77
N ALA A 67 -12.76 15.95 18.10
CA ALA A 67 -13.18 16.38 16.78
C ALA A 67 -13.38 15.13 15.90
N PRO A 68 -14.40 15.09 15.03
CA PRO A 68 -14.58 13.97 14.12
C PRO A 68 -13.25 13.68 13.43
N ALA A 69 -12.85 12.42 13.37
CA ALA A 69 -11.69 12.03 12.59
C ALA A 69 -11.87 12.61 11.16
N PRO A 70 -10.82 13.20 10.55
CA PRO A 70 -10.92 13.70 9.20
C PRO A 70 -11.46 12.58 8.29
N ALA A 71 -12.41 12.93 7.42
CA ALA A 71 -12.94 11.97 6.47
C ALA A 71 -11.79 11.35 5.63
N PRO A 72 -11.88 10.06 5.26
CA PRO A 72 -10.91 9.42 4.39
C PRO A 72 -10.59 10.27 3.15
N GLY A 73 -9.31 10.30 2.78
CA GLY A 73 -8.87 10.91 1.53
C GLY A 73 -9.63 10.30 0.34
N PHE A 74 -10.16 11.15 -0.53
CA PHE A 74 -11.03 10.74 -1.64
C PHE A 74 -10.37 11.07 -2.99
N GLY A 75 -10.07 10.04 -3.77
CA GLY A 75 -9.43 10.15 -5.07
C GLY A 75 -10.01 9.25 -6.15
N ALA A 76 -9.44 9.38 -7.34
CA ALA A 76 -9.64 8.47 -8.46
C ALA A 76 -8.38 8.41 -9.33
N TYR A 77 -8.05 7.24 -9.87
CA TYR A 77 -7.13 7.12 -11.00
C TYR A 77 -7.93 7.29 -12.29
N LEU A 78 -7.69 8.40 -13.00
CA LEU A 78 -8.40 8.74 -14.24
C LEU A 78 -7.50 8.71 -15.47
N HIS A 79 -6.21 8.98 -15.28
CA HIS A 79 -5.13 8.86 -16.28
C HIS A 79 -3.79 9.23 -15.60
N TYR A 80 -2.65 8.72 -16.10
CA TYR A 80 -1.32 9.09 -15.55
C TYR A 80 -0.83 10.48 -16.00
N SER A 81 -1.13 10.87 -17.24
CA SER A 81 -0.75 12.18 -17.82
C SER A 81 -1.58 13.36 -17.25
N PRO A 82 -1.30 14.62 -17.62
CA PRO A 82 -2.06 15.79 -17.16
C PRO A 82 -3.56 15.75 -17.52
N ARG A 83 -3.95 14.86 -18.44
CA ARG A 83 -5.36 14.53 -18.67
C ARG A 83 -6.05 14.09 -17.38
N GLY A 84 -5.40 13.31 -16.52
CA GLY A 84 -5.97 12.85 -15.25
C GLY A 84 -6.33 14.02 -14.34
N ILE A 85 -5.53 15.08 -14.34
CA ILE A 85 -5.81 16.33 -13.59
C ILE A 85 -7.06 17.03 -14.11
N THR A 86 -7.18 17.15 -15.44
CA THR A 86 -8.37 17.73 -16.07
C THR A 86 -9.61 16.89 -15.77
N ASP A 87 -9.48 15.57 -15.86
CA ASP A 87 -10.55 14.60 -15.63
C ASP A 87 -11.00 14.61 -14.16
N MET A 88 -10.10 14.83 -13.19
CA MET A 88 -10.47 14.94 -11.77
C MET A 88 -11.42 16.12 -11.51
N ALA A 89 -11.20 17.27 -12.17
CA ALA A 89 -12.10 18.41 -12.05
C ALA A 89 -13.49 18.09 -12.63
N ALA A 90 -13.55 17.36 -13.74
CA ALA A 90 -14.81 16.91 -14.33
C ALA A 90 -15.52 15.86 -13.48
N PHE A 91 -14.76 14.93 -12.90
CA PHE A 91 -15.24 13.91 -11.98
C PHE A 91 -15.84 14.53 -10.71
N SER A 92 -15.17 15.52 -10.11
CA SER A 92 -15.69 16.29 -8.98
C SER A 92 -17.04 16.96 -9.31
N ARG A 93 -17.16 17.62 -10.47
CA ARG A 93 -18.44 18.19 -10.92
C ARG A 93 -19.52 17.14 -11.12
N TRP A 94 -19.17 15.98 -11.68
CA TRP A 94 -20.11 14.87 -11.88
C TRP A 94 -20.67 14.33 -10.55
N LEU A 95 -19.86 14.36 -9.49
CA LEU A 95 -20.23 14.06 -8.11
C LEU A 95 -20.87 15.25 -7.37
N GLY A 96 -21.41 16.24 -8.08
CA GLY A 96 -22.11 17.37 -7.46
C GLY A 96 -21.18 18.32 -6.69
N GLY A 97 -19.90 18.39 -7.07
CA GLY A 97 -18.92 19.29 -6.47
C GLY A 97 -18.21 18.73 -5.25
N ARG A 98 -18.31 17.43 -4.96
CA ARG A 98 -17.45 16.81 -3.93
C ARG A 98 -16.00 16.95 -4.36
N GLU A 99 -15.19 17.56 -3.50
CA GLU A 99 -13.79 17.79 -3.82
C GLU A 99 -13.00 16.47 -3.84
N VAL A 100 -12.19 16.32 -4.89
CA VAL A 100 -11.19 15.25 -4.99
C VAL A 100 -9.93 15.75 -4.26
N THR A 101 -9.58 15.06 -3.18
CA THR A 101 -8.48 15.44 -2.28
C THR A 101 -7.24 14.59 -2.47
N VAL A 102 -7.37 13.45 -3.17
CA VAL A 102 -6.26 12.52 -3.42
C VAL A 102 -6.04 12.40 -4.91
N GLY A 103 -4.86 12.81 -5.37
CA GLY A 103 -4.41 12.65 -6.75
C GLY A 103 -3.53 11.42 -6.85
N HIS A 104 -3.88 10.49 -7.72
CA HIS A 104 -3.16 9.22 -7.86
C HIS A 104 -2.66 9.02 -9.29
N THR A 105 -1.36 8.73 -9.42
CA THR A 105 -0.68 8.51 -10.70
C THR A 105 0.51 7.56 -10.57
N TYR A 106 1.14 7.20 -11.71
CA TYR A 106 2.16 6.16 -11.83
C TYR A 106 3.37 6.69 -12.59
N LEU A 107 4.57 6.44 -12.08
CA LEU A 107 5.77 6.60 -12.88
C LEU A 107 5.90 5.46 -13.91
N PRO A 108 6.32 5.76 -15.15
CA PRO A 108 6.62 4.71 -16.12
C PRO A 108 7.87 3.96 -15.68
N GLY A 109 7.80 2.62 -15.76
CA GLY A 109 8.86 1.73 -15.33
C GLY A 109 9.62 1.07 -16.47
N ASP A 110 9.54 1.59 -17.69
CA ASP A 110 10.24 1.07 -18.86
C ASP A 110 11.75 1.26 -18.77
N VAL A 111 12.21 2.42 -18.30
CA VAL A 111 13.62 2.77 -18.10
C VAL A 111 13.83 3.55 -16.80
N TRP A 112 15.03 3.47 -16.22
CA TRP A 112 15.37 4.16 -14.97
C TRP A 112 15.08 5.66 -14.97
N GLN A 113 15.35 6.38 -16.07
CA GLN A 113 15.12 7.82 -16.14
C GLN A 113 13.65 8.18 -15.87
N ASN A 114 12.71 7.32 -16.26
CA ASN A 114 11.30 7.54 -16.01
C ASN A 114 10.93 7.32 -14.54
N ILE A 115 11.56 6.34 -13.88
CA ILE A 115 11.45 6.10 -12.43
C ILE A 115 12.08 7.25 -11.64
N GLU A 116 13.11 7.92 -12.16
CA GLU A 116 13.71 9.12 -11.55
C GLU A 116 12.81 10.37 -11.65
N GLY A 117 11.62 10.24 -12.25
CA GLY A 117 10.66 11.32 -12.40
C GLY A 117 10.92 12.23 -13.62
N ALA A 118 11.70 11.80 -14.60
CA ALA A 118 11.95 12.57 -15.83
C ALA A 118 10.68 13.05 -16.57
N PRO A 119 9.54 12.32 -16.60
CA PRO A 119 8.36 12.77 -17.32
C PRO A 119 7.89 14.16 -16.88
N ALA A 120 7.67 15.04 -17.85
CA ALA A 120 7.32 16.44 -17.60
C ALA A 120 6.02 16.58 -16.78
N TRP A 121 5.10 15.62 -16.94
CA TRP A 121 3.81 15.61 -16.26
C TRP A 121 3.92 15.55 -14.74
N LEU A 122 5.06 15.14 -14.17
CA LEU A 122 5.23 15.11 -12.72
C LEU A 122 5.16 16.53 -12.12
N ALA A 123 5.61 17.54 -12.87
CA ALA A 123 5.47 18.94 -12.47
C ALA A 123 4.01 19.40 -12.47
N ASP A 124 3.18 18.90 -13.39
CA ASP A 124 1.75 19.22 -13.44
C ASP A 124 1.02 18.64 -12.22
N TRP A 125 1.33 17.39 -11.83
CA TRP A 125 0.78 16.79 -10.62
C TRP A 125 1.26 17.49 -9.34
N ALA A 126 2.53 17.91 -9.30
CA ALA A 126 3.05 18.73 -8.21
C ALA A 126 2.33 20.09 -8.12
N ALA A 127 2.02 20.72 -9.25
CA ALA A 127 1.22 21.95 -9.28
C ALA A 127 -0.20 21.71 -8.77
N TRP A 128 -0.86 20.62 -9.18
CA TRP A 128 -2.19 20.26 -8.67
C TRP A 128 -2.19 20.03 -7.16
N TYR A 129 -1.19 19.31 -6.63
CA TYR A 129 -1.04 19.06 -5.20
C TYR A 129 -0.86 20.36 -4.40
N LYS A 130 -0.05 21.30 -4.89
CA LYS A 130 0.20 22.59 -4.20
C LYS A 130 -0.93 23.59 -4.33
N ALA A 131 -1.84 23.40 -5.27
CA ALA A 131 -2.88 24.39 -5.57
C ALA A 131 -3.90 24.54 -4.43
N GLU A 132 -4.12 23.51 -3.61
CA GLU A 132 -5.04 23.56 -2.47
C GLU A 132 -4.44 22.85 -1.24
N PRO A 133 -4.55 23.43 -0.04
CA PRO A 133 -4.08 22.77 1.18
C PRO A 133 -4.91 21.52 1.47
N GLY A 134 -4.26 20.49 2.01
CA GLY A 134 -4.92 19.22 2.36
C GLY A 134 -5.02 18.20 1.23
N ARG A 135 -4.58 18.55 0.01
CA ARG A 135 -4.42 17.56 -1.07
C ARG A 135 -3.29 16.59 -0.75
N THR A 136 -3.47 15.33 -1.13
CA THR A 136 -2.45 14.29 -1.07
C THR A 136 -2.09 13.86 -2.49
N LEU A 137 -0.80 13.78 -2.80
CA LEU A 137 -0.32 13.10 -3.99
C LEU A 137 0.09 11.67 -3.63
N VAL A 138 -0.54 10.70 -4.28
CA VAL A 138 -0.20 9.27 -4.24
C VAL A 138 0.52 8.94 -5.54
N LEU A 139 1.74 8.43 -5.43
CA LEU A 139 2.59 8.11 -6.58
C LEU A 139 3.03 6.64 -6.52
N ASN A 140 2.61 5.86 -7.51
CA ASN A 140 3.12 4.49 -7.69
C ASN A 140 4.52 4.56 -8.31
N VAL A 141 5.49 3.92 -7.65
CA VAL A 141 6.91 3.96 -8.00
C VAL A 141 7.42 2.54 -8.27
N PRO A 142 7.82 2.21 -9.51
CA PRO A 142 8.42 0.91 -9.80
C PRO A 142 9.75 0.74 -9.04
N MET A 143 10.01 -0.46 -8.52
CA MET A 143 11.31 -0.75 -7.89
C MET A 143 12.39 -1.08 -8.92
N LEU A 144 12.02 -1.52 -10.12
CA LEU A 144 12.95 -1.95 -11.17
C LEU A 144 12.43 -1.52 -12.53
N GLU A 145 13.34 -1.09 -13.42
CA GLU A 145 13.00 -0.83 -14.81
C GLU A 145 12.60 -2.11 -15.59
N ARG A 146 12.09 -1.92 -16.81
CA ARG A 146 11.43 -2.96 -17.61
C ARG A 146 10.31 -3.62 -16.80
N THR A 147 9.56 -2.82 -16.05
CA THR A 147 8.57 -3.26 -15.05
C THR A 147 7.57 -4.26 -15.63
N GLU A 148 7.17 -4.09 -16.89
CA GLU A 148 6.17 -4.96 -17.55
C GLU A 148 6.77 -5.84 -18.67
N ALA A 149 8.10 -5.92 -18.78
CA ALA A 149 8.77 -6.63 -19.87
C ALA A 149 8.82 -8.15 -19.72
N ARG A 150 8.07 -8.74 -18.77
CA ARG A 150 8.01 -10.19 -18.50
C ARG A 150 9.39 -10.82 -18.28
N VAL A 151 10.22 -10.15 -17.49
CA VAL A 151 11.58 -10.60 -17.16
C VAL A 151 11.53 -11.93 -16.38
N PRO A 152 12.34 -12.97 -16.70
CA PRO A 152 12.33 -14.25 -15.98
C PRO A 152 12.70 -14.15 -14.49
N ASP A 153 12.15 -15.02 -13.65
CA ASP A 153 12.35 -15.00 -12.18
C ASP A 153 13.81 -15.02 -11.76
N ALA A 154 14.66 -15.83 -12.41
CA ALA A 154 16.09 -15.89 -12.10
C ALA A 154 16.79 -14.52 -12.30
N MET A 155 16.32 -13.75 -13.28
CA MET A 155 16.81 -12.38 -13.50
C MET A 155 16.22 -11.42 -12.48
N VAL A 156 14.93 -11.51 -12.18
CA VAL A 156 14.29 -10.70 -11.12
C VAL A 156 15.00 -10.90 -9.77
N ALA A 157 15.21 -12.14 -9.34
CA ALA A 157 15.91 -12.45 -8.10
C ALA A 157 17.33 -11.86 -8.04
N ARG A 158 18.04 -11.83 -9.18
CA ARG A 158 19.35 -11.18 -9.27
C ARG A 158 19.24 -9.66 -9.14
N GLU A 159 18.28 -9.03 -9.82
CA GLU A 159 18.10 -7.58 -9.73
C GLU A 159 17.62 -7.14 -8.34
N LEU A 160 16.73 -7.91 -7.69
CA LEU A 160 16.34 -7.68 -6.29
C LEU A 160 17.54 -7.74 -5.35
N ARG A 161 18.45 -8.72 -5.52
CA ARG A 161 19.68 -8.80 -4.73
C ARG A 161 20.63 -7.63 -4.97
N ARG A 162 20.72 -7.12 -6.21
CA ARG A 162 21.48 -5.90 -6.52
C ARG A 162 20.85 -4.66 -5.87
N GLY A 163 19.53 -4.54 -5.92
CA GLY A 163 18.79 -3.49 -5.23
C GLY A 163 19.00 -3.54 -3.72
N ALA A 164 18.91 -4.72 -3.10
CA ALA A 164 19.19 -4.93 -1.68
C ALA A 164 20.62 -4.53 -1.29
N ALA A 165 21.58 -4.70 -2.20
CA ALA A 165 22.98 -4.28 -2.05
C ALA A 165 23.21 -2.78 -2.31
N GLY A 166 22.17 -2.01 -2.67
CA GLY A 166 22.24 -0.57 -2.89
C GLY A 166 22.71 -0.12 -4.27
N VAL A 167 22.77 -1.03 -5.24
CA VAL A 167 23.19 -0.71 -6.61
C VAL A 167 22.30 0.36 -7.25
N TYR A 168 21.04 0.47 -6.82
CA TYR A 168 20.03 1.35 -7.43
C TYR A 168 19.66 2.57 -6.59
N ASP A 169 20.33 2.81 -5.45
CA ASP A 169 19.96 3.86 -4.50
C ASP A 169 19.92 5.26 -5.14
N GLY A 170 20.88 5.54 -6.01
CA GLY A 170 20.96 6.83 -6.70
C GLY A 170 19.72 7.17 -7.55
N HIS A 171 18.99 6.17 -8.05
CA HIS A 171 17.75 6.40 -8.81
C HIS A 171 16.64 6.97 -7.90
N PHE A 172 16.47 6.39 -6.71
CA PHE A 172 15.45 6.80 -5.76
C PHE A 172 15.82 8.10 -5.04
N GLU A 173 17.12 8.33 -4.79
CA GLU A 173 17.60 9.63 -4.32
C GLU A 173 17.28 10.74 -5.33
N ARG A 174 17.49 10.49 -6.64
CA ARG A 174 17.14 11.44 -7.70
C ARG A 174 15.64 11.74 -7.75
N LEU A 175 14.79 10.71 -7.66
CA LEU A 175 13.34 10.89 -7.57
C LEU A 175 12.95 11.75 -6.35
N ALA A 176 13.47 11.41 -5.16
CA ALA A 176 13.17 12.12 -3.92
C ALA A 176 13.58 13.60 -4.00
N ARG A 177 14.80 13.90 -4.47
CA ARG A 177 15.28 15.27 -4.69
C ARG A 177 14.39 16.03 -5.67
N ARG A 178 13.92 15.37 -6.72
CA ARG A 178 13.02 15.98 -7.72
C ARG A 178 11.65 16.30 -7.12
N LEU A 179 11.04 15.39 -6.37
CA LEU A 179 9.77 15.62 -5.68
C LEU A 179 9.89 16.80 -4.70
N VAL A 180 10.92 16.81 -3.85
CA VAL A 180 11.19 17.91 -2.92
C VAL A 180 11.41 19.24 -3.66
N GLY A 181 12.19 19.23 -4.75
CA GLY A 181 12.45 20.41 -5.57
C GLY A 181 11.19 20.96 -6.27
N LEU A 182 10.22 20.08 -6.58
CA LEU A 182 8.90 20.48 -7.07
C LEU A 182 7.97 20.98 -5.96
N GLY A 183 8.39 20.89 -4.69
CA GLY A 183 7.61 21.27 -3.51
C GLY A 183 6.67 20.17 -3.00
N VAL A 184 6.82 18.93 -3.49
CA VAL A 184 6.09 17.76 -2.99
C VAL A 184 6.97 17.06 -1.97
N LYS A 185 6.69 17.30 -0.68
CA LYS A 185 7.57 16.85 0.41
C LYS A 185 7.02 15.66 1.20
N ASP A 186 5.72 15.42 1.12
CA ASP A 186 4.97 14.47 1.94
C ASP A 186 4.03 13.56 1.13
N ALA A 187 4.38 13.34 -0.15
CA ALA A 187 3.67 12.38 -1.00
C ALA A 187 3.60 10.99 -0.35
N VAL A 188 2.51 10.28 -0.65
CA VAL A 188 2.39 8.85 -0.37
C VAL A 188 3.00 8.09 -1.55
N LEU A 189 3.99 7.25 -1.29
CA LEU A 189 4.72 6.49 -2.30
C LEU A 189 4.33 5.02 -2.22
N VAL A 190 3.68 4.51 -3.28
CA VAL A 190 3.33 3.10 -3.42
C VAL A 190 4.46 2.41 -4.19
N VAL A 191 5.49 2.00 -3.44
CA VAL A 191 6.70 1.40 -4.02
C VAL A 191 6.45 -0.08 -4.30
N GLY A 192 6.61 -0.49 -5.56
CA GLY A 192 6.51 -1.89 -5.96
C GLY A 192 5.15 -2.53 -5.67
N TRP A 193 4.06 -1.84 -6.04
CA TRP A 193 2.67 -2.31 -5.88
C TRP A 193 2.43 -3.72 -6.46
N GLU A 194 1.42 -4.41 -5.94
CA GLU A 194 0.99 -5.75 -6.39
C GLU A 194 2.14 -6.77 -6.43
N MET A 195 3.08 -6.65 -5.48
CA MET A 195 4.30 -7.45 -5.47
C MET A 195 4.05 -8.96 -5.31
N ASN A 196 2.89 -9.34 -4.77
CA ASN A 196 2.49 -10.73 -4.56
C ASN A 196 2.06 -11.45 -5.84
N GLY A 197 1.89 -10.73 -6.95
CA GLY A 197 1.59 -11.31 -8.25
C GLY A 197 2.82 -11.69 -9.07
N THR A 198 2.60 -11.95 -10.36
CA THR A 198 3.68 -12.34 -11.31
C THR A 198 3.94 -11.31 -12.40
N THR A 199 3.12 -10.26 -12.49
CA THR A 199 3.11 -9.31 -13.61
C THR A 199 4.40 -8.49 -13.70
N TYR A 200 4.82 -7.93 -12.56
CA TYR A 200 5.85 -6.92 -12.54
C TYR A 200 7.25 -7.48 -12.32
N THR A 201 8.26 -6.83 -12.89
CA THR A 201 9.68 -7.13 -12.67
C THR A 201 10.10 -6.87 -11.22
N HIS A 202 9.30 -6.14 -10.43
CA HIS A 202 9.48 -5.95 -8.98
C HIS A 202 8.69 -6.94 -8.10
N ARG A 203 8.10 -8.01 -8.67
CA ARG A 203 7.41 -9.04 -7.87
C ARG A 203 8.32 -9.65 -6.79
N CYS A 204 7.72 -10.01 -5.67
CA CYS A 204 8.42 -10.44 -4.46
C CYS A 204 8.84 -11.91 -4.48
N GLY A 205 8.00 -12.78 -5.04
CA GLY A 205 8.18 -14.25 -4.98
C GLY A 205 9.57 -14.79 -5.34
N PRO A 206 10.28 -14.26 -6.36
CA PRO A 206 11.60 -14.77 -6.73
C PRO A 206 12.69 -14.66 -5.64
N ASP A 207 12.60 -13.66 -4.73
CA ASP A 207 13.50 -13.53 -3.58
C ASP A 207 12.88 -12.59 -2.51
N PRO A 208 11.96 -13.07 -1.66
CA PRO A 208 11.26 -12.23 -0.69
C PRO A 208 12.19 -11.53 0.31
N ARG A 209 13.33 -12.16 0.64
CA ARG A 209 14.32 -11.56 1.55
C ARG A 209 15.01 -10.37 0.90
N ALA A 210 15.47 -10.52 -0.34
CA ALA A 210 16.05 -9.41 -1.08
C ALA A 210 15.02 -8.32 -1.36
N TRP A 211 13.79 -8.69 -1.68
CA TRP A 211 12.68 -7.76 -1.89
C TRP A 211 12.46 -6.85 -0.67
N ARG A 212 12.29 -7.44 0.53
CA ARG A 212 12.11 -6.68 1.79
C ARG A 212 13.26 -5.73 2.07
N THR A 213 14.49 -6.23 1.88
CA THR A 213 15.71 -5.45 2.10
C THR A 213 15.79 -4.27 1.12
N TYR A 214 15.45 -4.51 -0.14
CA TYR A 214 15.49 -3.49 -1.17
C TYR A 214 14.40 -2.43 -0.97
N TRP A 215 13.17 -2.84 -0.69
CA TRP A 215 12.07 -1.92 -0.42
C TRP A 215 12.39 -1.01 0.78
N ALA A 216 12.86 -1.59 1.89
CA ALA A 216 13.27 -0.83 3.07
C ALA A 216 14.43 0.13 2.79
N ARG A 217 15.34 -0.25 1.89
CA ARG A 217 16.43 0.62 1.45
C ARG A 217 15.92 1.80 0.62
N ILE A 218 14.99 1.58 -0.32
CA ILE A 218 14.34 2.65 -1.10
C ILE A 218 13.71 3.67 -0.15
N ALA A 219 12.91 3.21 0.82
CA ALA A 219 12.24 4.09 1.76
C ALA A 219 13.21 4.98 2.55
N ARG A 220 14.28 4.37 3.10
CA ARG A 220 15.32 5.10 3.85
C ARG A 220 16.12 6.06 2.99
N VAL A 221 16.47 5.69 1.75
CA VAL A 221 17.21 6.56 0.83
C VAL A 221 16.37 7.79 0.48
N MET A 222 15.10 7.60 0.15
CA MET A 222 14.21 8.70 -0.22
C MET A 222 13.94 9.64 0.95
N ASN A 223 13.64 9.12 2.14
CA ASN A 223 13.47 9.95 3.35
C ASN A 223 14.78 10.46 3.96
N GLY A 224 15.93 10.02 3.45
CA GLY A 224 17.24 10.59 3.79
C GLY A 224 17.55 11.89 3.05
N VAL A 225 16.77 12.25 2.02
CA VAL A 225 16.91 13.52 1.31
C VAL A 225 16.38 14.67 2.16
N GLU A 226 17.15 15.76 2.25
CA GLU A 226 16.75 16.95 3.01
C GLU A 226 15.40 17.50 2.54
N GLY A 227 14.49 17.72 3.49
CA GLY A 227 13.14 18.22 3.23
C GLY A 227 12.16 17.15 2.78
N ALA A 228 12.56 15.88 2.66
CA ALA A 228 11.65 14.76 2.46
C ALA A 228 10.97 14.35 3.77
N GLY A 229 9.68 14.04 3.67
CA GLY A 229 8.82 13.49 4.71
C GLY A 229 7.76 12.59 4.08
N PHE A 230 8.18 11.76 3.12
CA PHE A 230 7.29 10.86 2.38
C PHE A 230 6.75 9.77 3.29
N ARG A 231 5.52 9.34 2.98
CA ARG A 231 4.91 8.16 3.59
C ARG A 231 4.95 7.00 2.60
N PHE A 232 5.28 5.81 3.06
CA PHE A 232 5.38 4.62 2.22
C PHE A 232 4.21 3.69 2.44
N ASP A 233 3.53 3.37 1.34
CA ASP A 233 2.36 2.49 1.32
C ASP A 233 2.74 1.12 0.76
N PHE A 234 2.62 0.10 1.61
CA PHE A 234 2.87 -1.29 1.24
C PHE A 234 1.58 -1.93 0.72
N THR A 235 1.49 -2.05 -0.61
CA THR A 235 0.22 -2.36 -1.29
C THR A 235 0.31 -3.65 -2.12
N PRO A 236 -0.14 -4.79 -1.59
CA PRO A 236 -0.35 -6.01 -2.36
C PRO A 236 -1.69 -6.00 -3.13
N THR A 237 -1.82 -6.88 -4.12
CA THR A 237 -3.13 -7.30 -4.65
C THR A 237 -3.88 -8.09 -3.58
N ARG A 238 -5.20 -7.94 -3.48
CA ARG A 238 -6.04 -8.73 -2.57
C ARG A 238 -5.84 -10.24 -2.76
N GLY A 239 -5.76 -10.95 -1.64
CA GLY A 239 -5.64 -12.39 -1.59
C GLY A 239 -4.19 -12.86 -1.70
N ARG A 240 -4.00 -14.17 -1.84
CA ARG A 240 -2.65 -14.75 -1.96
C ARG A 240 -1.95 -14.30 -3.24
N ASP A 241 -2.70 -14.25 -4.35
CA ASP A 241 -2.15 -14.26 -5.71
C ASP A 241 -1.07 -15.36 -5.85
N ALA A 242 0.17 -15.03 -6.21
CA ALA A 242 1.26 -15.99 -6.34
C ALA A 242 2.08 -16.19 -5.05
N THR A 243 2.20 -15.17 -4.20
CA THR A 243 3.02 -15.19 -2.97
C THR A 243 2.25 -14.57 -1.81
N PRO A 244 2.15 -15.21 -0.62
CA PRO A 244 1.60 -14.57 0.57
C PRO A 244 2.20 -13.19 0.82
N TRP A 245 1.42 -12.11 0.68
CA TRP A 245 1.98 -10.76 0.71
C TRP A 245 2.65 -10.42 2.05
N THR A 246 2.24 -11.05 3.15
CA THR A 246 2.87 -10.88 4.47
C THR A 246 4.33 -11.33 4.48
N GLU A 247 4.72 -12.27 3.61
CA GLU A 247 6.13 -12.66 3.44
C GLU A 247 6.97 -11.54 2.82
N CYS A 248 6.34 -10.57 2.17
CA CYS A 248 6.98 -9.44 1.53
C CYS A 248 7.00 -8.20 2.44
N TYR A 249 6.40 -8.24 3.64
CA TYR A 249 6.31 -7.06 4.50
C TYR A 249 7.70 -6.57 4.97
N PRO A 250 8.15 -5.36 4.60
CA PRO A 250 9.55 -4.94 4.77
C PRO A 250 9.92 -4.49 6.19
N GLY A 251 8.92 -4.17 7.03
CA GLY A 251 9.11 -3.84 8.45
C GLY A 251 8.37 -2.57 8.88
N ASP A 252 8.04 -2.50 10.17
CA ASP A 252 7.27 -1.38 10.75
C ASP A 252 8.01 -0.04 10.73
N ASP A 253 9.33 -0.05 10.62
CA ASP A 253 10.18 1.15 10.65
C ASP A 253 10.21 1.90 9.31
N VAL A 254 9.77 1.24 8.22
CA VAL A 254 9.80 1.81 6.87
C VAL A 254 8.44 1.85 6.20
N VAL A 255 7.42 1.17 6.75
CA VAL A 255 6.05 1.20 6.25
C VAL A 255 5.19 2.12 7.10
N ASP A 256 4.52 3.07 6.47
CA ASP A 256 3.57 3.97 7.13
C ASP A 256 2.13 3.48 7.01
N ILE A 257 1.81 2.87 5.87
CA ILE A 257 0.45 2.48 5.48
C ILE A 257 0.46 1.05 4.93
N VAL A 258 -0.54 0.25 5.30
CA VAL A 258 -0.78 -1.08 4.72
C VAL A 258 -1.94 -0.97 3.74
N GLY A 259 -1.62 -0.76 2.47
CA GLY A 259 -2.59 -0.69 1.40
C GLY A 259 -3.09 -2.05 0.93
N MET A 260 -4.03 -2.02 -0.01
CA MET A 260 -4.41 -3.18 -0.81
C MET A 260 -5.07 -2.72 -2.11
N ASP A 261 -4.67 -3.33 -3.22
CA ASP A 261 -5.36 -3.17 -4.50
C ASP A 261 -6.45 -4.24 -4.61
N SER A 262 -7.71 -3.81 -4.74
CA SER A 262 -8.87 -4.70 -4.68
C SER A 262 -9.87 -4.46 -5.81
N TYR A 263 -9.97 -5.46 -6.68
CA TYR A 263 -10.91 -5.49 -7.79
C TYR A 263 -11.92 -6.62 -7.65
N ASP A 264 -13.07 -6.53 -8.33
CA ASP A 264 -14.10 -7.57 -8.36
C ASP A 264 -13.71 -8.79 -9.21
N GLN A 265 -12.69 -9.51 -8.75
CA GLN A 265 -12.14 -10.68 -9.41
C GLN A 265 -11.73 -11.77 -8.39
N PRO A 266 -11.51 -13.03 -8.80
CA PRO A 266 -11.81 -13.62 -10.10
C PRO A 266 -13.33 -13.71 -10.35
N TYR A 267 -13.71 -14.22 -11.53
CA TYR A 267 -15.11 -14.40 -11.90
C TYR A 267 -15.89 -15.17 -10.84
N GLY A 268 -17.10 -14.70 -10.53
CA GLY A 268 -18.03 -15.40 -9.64
C GLY A 268 -17.66 -15.41 -8.16
N THR A 269 -16.63 -14.65 -7.75
CA THR A 269 -16.28 -14.51 -6.33
C THR A 269 -17.18 -13.47 -5.68
N ASP A 270 -18.05 -13.91 -4.76
CA ASP A 270 -18.85 -13.00 -3.94
C ASP A 270 -17.98 -12.17 -2.98
N PHE A 271 -18.53 -11.07 -2.45
CA PHE A 271 -17.76 -10.16 -1.61
C PHE A 271 -17.39 -10.76 -0.24
N ASP A 272 -18.24 -11.61 0.34
CA ASP A 272 -17.91 -12.29 1.62
C ASP A 272 -16.66 -13.16 1.49
N ARG A 273 -16.47 -13.79 0.34
CA ARG A 273 -15.25 -14.52 0.03
C ARG A 273 -14.04 -13.61 -0.09
N GLN A 274 -14.17 -12.42 -0.67
CA GLN A 274 -13.07 -11.44 -0.77
C GLN A 274 -12.64 -10.91 0.61
N ILE A 275 -13.57 -10.86 1.57
CA ILE A 275 -13.26 -10.55 2.97
C ILE A 275 -12.51 -11.71 3.63
N SER A 276 -13.10 -12.91 3.56
CA SER A 276 -12.73 -14.06 4.39
C SER A 276 -11.60 -14.94 3.84
N GLU A 277 -11.24 -14.78 2.56
CA GLU A 277 -10.16 -15.56 1.97
C GLU A 277 -8.81 -15.26 2.63
N PRO A 278 -7.87 -16.23 2.63
CA PRO A 278 -6.52 -15.99 3.10
C PRO A 278 -5.90 -14.79 2.38
N TYR A 279 -5.32 -13.87 3.16
CA TYR A 279 -4.68 -12.65 2.63
C TYR A 279 -5.67 -11.67 1.96
N GLY A 280 -6.98 -11.85 2.17
CA GLY A 280 -8.06 -10.97 1.70
C GLY A 280 -8.24 -9.69 2.53
N LEU A 281 -9.40 -9.05 2.41
CA LEU A 281 -9.66 -7.73 3.02
C LEU A 281 -9.58 -7.76 4.55
N GLN A 282 -10.14 -8.77 5.22
CA GLN A 282 -10.05 -8.85 6.68
C GLN A 282 -8.60 -9.04 7.13
N ALA A 283 -7.82 -9.84 6.39
CA ALA A 283 -6.42 -10.06 6.71
C ALA A 283 -5.60 -8.76 6.61
N GLN A 284 -5.90 -7.86 5.68
CA GLN A 284 -5.29 -6.53 5.61
C GLN A 284 -5.56 -5.73 6.88
N VAL A 285 -6.83 -5.61 7.26
CA VAL A 285 -7.28 -4.83 8.42
C VAL A 285 -6.64 -5.35 9.69
N ASP A 286 -6.68 -6.67 9.90
CA ASP A 286 -6.12 -7.31 11.09
C ASP A 286 -4.60 -7.13 11.16
N PHE A 287 -3.92 -7.25 10.00
CA PHE A 287 -2.48 -7.05 9.92
C PHE A 287 -2.11 -5.59 10.20
N ALA A 288 -2.79 -4.63 9.58
CA ALA A 288 -2.56 -3.21 9.82
C ALA A 288 -2.78 -2.84 11.30
N ALA A 289 -3.86 -3.33 11.90
CA ALA A 289 -4.15 -3.13 13.32
C ALA A 289 -3.05 -3.73 14.23
N LYS A 290 -2.61 -4.96 13.93
CA LYS A 290 -1.51 -5.62 14.67
C LYS A 290 -0.21 -4.83 14.61
N HIS A 291 0.06 -4.17 13.49
CA HIS A 291 1.27 -3.39 13.24
C HIS A 291 1.11 -1.90 13.58
N GLY A 292 -0.05 -1.48 14.08
CA GLY A 292 -0.34 -0.08 14.41
C GLY A 292 -0.32 0.85 13.20
N LYS A 293 -0.71 0.36 12.02
CA LYS A 293 -0.70 1.08 10.75
C LYS A 293 -2.11 1.43 10.29
N ALA A 294 -2.23 2.53 9.53
CA ALA A 294 -3.46 2.83 8.80
C ALA A 294 -3.58 1.90 7.58
N ILE A 295 -4.80 1.74 7.07
CA ILE A 295 -5.07 1.06 5.79
C ILE A 295 -5.31 2.07 4.67
N SER A 296 -5.12 1.64 3.43
CA SER A 296 -5.51 2.39 2.22
C SER A 296 -6.05 1.43 1.16
N TYR A 297 -6.72 2.01 0.16
CA TYR A 297 -7.06 1.33 -1.09
C TYR A 297 -6.58 2.16 -2.29
N PRO A 298 -5.29 2.04 -2.65
CA PRO A 298 -4.71 2.81 -3.75
C PRO A 298 -5.34 2.45 -5.09
N GLU A 299 -5.80 1.22 -5.26
CA GLU A 299 -6.66 0.84 -6.37
C GLU A 299 -7.84 0.03 -5.87
N TRP A 300 -9.04 0.43 -6.26
CA TRP A 300 -10.18 -0.47 -6.22
C TRP A 300 -11.13 -0.19 -7.36
N GLY A 301 -11.92 -1.18 -7.76
CA GLY A 301 -12.91 -0.97 -8.81
C GLY A 301 -13.46 -2.24 -9.44
N LEU A 302 -14.13 -2.05 -10.56
CA LEU A 302 -14.61 -3.16 -11.39
C LEU A 302 -13.45 -3.73 -12.21
N PHE A 303 -13.57 -4.96 -12.63
CA PHE A 303 -12.60 -5.67 -13.42
C PHE A 303 -13.28 -6.82 -14.19
N LYS A 304 -13.17 -8.06 -13.71
CA LYS A 304 -13.66 -9.25 -14.43
C LYS A 304 -15.18 -9.36 -14.36
N ASN A 305 -15.83 -8.99 -13.26
CA ASN A 305 -17.28 -9.18 -13.12
C ASN A 305 -18.14 -8.06 -13.77
N GLY A 306 -17.53 -7.08 -14.44
CA GLY A 306 -18.23 -6.09 -15.27
C GLY A 306 -19.08 -5.10 -14.46
N ASP A 307 -20.31 -4.83 -14.91
CA ASP A 307 -21.22 -3.88 -14.24
C ASP A 307 -21.77 -4.42 -12.91
N ASN A 308 -20.96 -4.32 -11.86
CA ASN A 308 -21.18 -4.97 -10.58
C ASN A 308 -21.54 -3.97 -9.45
N ALA A 309 -22.82 -3.62 -9.38
CA ALA A 309 -23.35 -2.75 -8.33
C ALA A 309 -23.21 -3.31 -6.91
N GLU A 310 -23.23 -4.64 -6.76
CA GLU A 310 -23.12 -5.27 -5.44
C GLU A 310 -21.71 -5.12 -4.89
N TYR A 311 -20.69 -5.40 -5.71
CA TYR A 311 -19.31 -5.15 -5.32
C TYR A 311 -19.08 -3.69 -4.91
N MET A 312 -19.58 -2.72 -5.71
CA MET A 312 -19.47 -1.30 -5.37
C MET A 312 -20.08 -0.99 -4.01
N ARG A 313 -21.31 -1.44 -3.75
CA ARG A 313 -22.01 -1.19 -2.49
C ARG A 313 -21.24 -1.76 -1.31
N ARG A 314 -20.79 -3.01 -1.45
CA ARG A 314 -20.14 -3.76 -0.38
C ARG A 314 -18.74 -3.25 -0.07
N MET A 315 -17.97 -2.88 -1.10
CA MET A 315 -16.65 -2.26 -0.91
C MET A 315 -16.76 -0.88 -0.24
N ILE A 316 -17.76 -0.08 -0.61
CA ILE A 316 -18.01 1.21 0.06
C ILE A 316 -18.38 0.99 1.52
N ARG A 317 -19.31 0.07 1.83
CA ARG A 317 -19.66 -0.27 3.22
C ARG A 317 -18.47 -0.83 4.01
N TRP A 318 -17.61 -1.61 3.36
CA TRP A 318 -16.38 -2.11 3.96
C TRP A 318 -15.44 -0.97 4.37
N MET A 319 -15.27 0.04 3.51
CA MET A 319 -14.51 1.25 3.83
C MET A 319 -15.21 2.15 4.86
N ASP A 320 -16.54 2.15 4.94
CA ASP A 320 -17.26 2.85 6.03
C ASP A 320 -17.02 2.17 7.39
N ALA A 321 -16.99 0.84 7.42
CA ALA A 321 -16.71 0.05 8.62
C ALA A 321 -15.23 0.05 9.03
N HIS A 322 -14.33 0.14 8.04
CA HIS A 322 -12.88 0.21 8.23
C HIS A 322 -12.34 1.43 7.47
N PRO A 323 -12.44 2.65 8.03
CA PRO A 323 -12.08 3.88 7.35
C PRO A 323 -10.61 3.87 6.90
N PRO A 324 -10.32 3.88 5.59
CA PRO A 324 -8.95 4.00 5.12
C PRO A 324 -8.44 5.42 5.31
N LEU A 325 -7.13 5.58 5.37
CA LEU A 325 -6.48 6.88 5.28
C LEU A 325 -6.84 7.57 3.96
N TYR A 326 -6.86 6.80 2.86
CA TYR A 326 -7.36 7.23 1.57
C TYR A 326 -7.84 6.05 0.71
N GLN A 327 -8.67 6.36 -0.27
CA GLN A 327 -9.03 5.45 -1.34
C GLN A 327 -9.03 6.15 -2.70
N THR A 328 -8.80 5.39 -3.76
CA THR A 328 -8.82 5.85 -5.15
C THR A 328 -9.52 4.81 -6.04
N ILE A 329 -10.66 5.19 -6.62
CA ILE A 329 -11.35 4.33 -7.61
C ILE A 329 -10.55 4.32 -8.91
N SER A 330 -10.35 3.14 -9.49
CA SER A 330 -9.68 2.99 -10.78
C SER A 330 -10.68 3.12 -11.92
N ASP A 331 -10.57 4.19 -12.72
CA ASP A 331 -11.55 4.54 -13.75
C ASP A 331 -10.92 4.60 -15.14
N TYR A 332 -10.97 3.47 -15.85
CA TYR A 332 -10.57 3.35 -17.25
C TYR A 332 -11.39 2.24 -17.90
N CYS A 333 -11.68 2.33 -19.20
CA CYS A 333 -12.57 1.34 -19.82
C CYS A 333 -11.86 0.02 -20.15
N PRO A 334 -12.53 -1.12 -19.91
CA PRO A 334 -13.97 -1.29 -19.61
C PRO A 334 -14.37 -1.29 -18.12
N HIS A 335 -13.50 -0.84 -17.21
CA HIS A 335 -13.56 -1.07 -15.76
C HIS A 335 -14.04 0.14 -14.92
N GLY A 336 -14.14 1.33 -15.51
CA GLY A 336 -14.52 2.55 -14.80
C GLY A 336 -16.02 2.67 -14.49
N VAL A 337 -16.35 3.44 -13.45
CA VAL A 337 -17.72 3.81 -13.05
C VAL A 337 -18.15 5.15 -13.62
N TRP A 338 -17.24 5.95 -14.18
CA TRP A 338 -17.52 7.28 -14.72
C TRP A 338 -17.24 7.36 -16.22
N GLN A 339 -16.05 6.97 -16.69
CA GLN A 339 -15.72 7.05 -18.12
C GLN A 339 -16.45 5.97 -18.95
N CYS A 340 -16.97 4.91 -18.32
CA CYS A 340 -17.48 3.74 -19.03
C CYS A 340 -18.99 3.63 -18.94
N ARG A 341 -19.67 3.91 -20.07
CA ARG A 341 -21.13 3.90 -20.20
C ARG A 341 -21.79 2.52 -20.00
N MET A 342 -20.98 1.45 -20.04
CA MET A 342 -21.46 0.07 -19.90
C MET A 342 -21.71 -0.34 -18.44
N ASN A 343 -21.16 0.39 -17.46
CA ASN A 343 -21.20 0.01 -16.04
C ASN A 343 -22.29 0.77 -15.26
N GLN A 344 -23.50 0.88 -15.84
CA GLN A 344 -24.53 1.81 -15.36
C GLN A 344 -25.02 1.53 -13.94
N ARG A 345 -25.10 0.25 -13.54
CA ARG A 345 -25.57 -0.13 -12.21
C ARG A 345 -24.51 0.24 -11.16
N ALA A 346 -23.25 -0.07 -11.42
CA ALA A 346 -22.12 0.31 -10.58
C ALA A 346 -21.95 1.84 -10.51
N THR A 347 -22.08 2.54 -11.64
CA THR A 347 -22.11 4.01 -11.73
C THR A 347 -23.16 4.61 -10.81
N ALA A 348 -24.39 4.06 -10.80
CA ALA A 348 -25.48 4.57 -9.98
C ALA A 348 -25.16 4.46 -8.48
N VAL A 349 -24.64 3.31 -8.03
CA VAL A 349 -24.23 3.08 -6.63
C VAL A 349 -23.10 4.05 -6.25
N TYR A 350 -22.05 4.11 -7.06
CA TYR A 350 -20.89 4.96 -6.78
C TYR A 350 -21.30 6.43 -6.68
N ARG A 351 -22.11 6.93 -7.63
CA ARG A 351 -22.56 8.32 -7.64
C ARG A 351 -23.48 8.62 -6.46
N GLN A 352 -24.33 7.69 -6.05
CA GLN A 352 -25.19 7.86 -4.87
C GLN A 352 -24.35 8.01 -3.59
N ALA A 353 -23.33 7.17 -3.43
CA ALA A 353 -22.45 7.18 -2.26
C ALA A 353 -21.54 8.41 -2.23
N PHE A 354 -20.91 8.76 -3.35
CA PHE A 354 -19.84 9.75 -3.39
C PHE A 354 -20.26 11.15 -3.86
N LYS A 355 -21.50 11.39 -4.25
CA LYS A 355 -21.93 12.78 -4.52
C LYS A 355 -21.79 13.66 -3.27
N ALA A 356 -21.71 14.97 -3.42
CA ALA A 356 -21.74 15.91 -2.29
C ALA A 356 -23.01 15.70 -1.45
N GLY A 357 -22.87 15.51 -0.14
CA GLY A 357 -23.96 15.12 0.76
C GLY A 357 -24.54 13.73 0.49
N GLY A 358 -23.84 12.91 -0.31
CA GLY A 358 -24.19 11.54 -0.64
C GLY A 358 -23.88 10.57 0.49
N GLY A 359 -24.37 9.35 0.30
CA GLY A 359 -24.22 8.25 1.23
C GLY A 359 -25.04 7.07 0.74
N LEU A 360 -24.63 5.87 1.12
CA LEU A 360 -25.46 4.70 0.91
C LEU A 360 -26.56 4.69 1.98
N PRO A 361 -27.82 4.38 1.62
CA PRO A 361 -28.86 4.16 2.62
C PRO A 361 -28.42 3.05 3.59
N ALA A 362 -28.89 3.14 4.83
CA ALA A 362 -28.82 2.00 5.75
C ALA A 362 -29.44 0.80 5.06
N GLU A 363 -28.86 -0.39 5.25
CA GLU A 363 -29.53 -1.59 4.75
C GLU A 363 -30.86 -1.71 5.48
N ASP A 364 -31.97 -1.65 4.74
CA ASP A 364 -33.20 -2.24 5.23
C ASP A 364 -32.87 -3.72 5.50
N ALA A 365 -33.11 -4.19 6.72
CA ALA A 365 -32.89 -5.58 7.13
C ALA A 365 -33.81 -6.60 6.39
N GLY A 366 -34.22 -6.30 5.15
CA GLY A 366 -35.31 -6.95 4.44
C GLY A 366 -35.23 -6.96 2.91
N GLU A 367 -34.15 -6.50 2.26
CA GLU A 367 -33.94 -6.90 0.86
C GLU A 367 -33.31 -8.28 0.83
N LYS A 368 -34.17 -9.30 0.92
CA LYS A 368 -33.82 -10.67 0.56
C LYS A 368 -33.18 -10.63 -0.82
N GLU A 369 -31.91 -11.03 -0.84
CA GLU A 369 -31.22 -11.66 -1.95
C GLU A 369 -32.22 -12.18 -2.98
N GLN A 370 -32.19 -11.63 -4.20
CA GLN A 370 -33.06 -12.08 -5.28
C GLN A 370 -32.84 -13.58 -5.43
N ALA A 371 -33.84 -14.35 -4.97
CA ALA A 371 -33.80 -15.80 -5.02
C ALA A 371 -33.49 -16.24 -6.46
N PRO A 372 -32.65 -17.27 -6.65
CA PRO A 372 -32.33 -17.75 -7.98
C PRO A 372 -33.61 -18.04 -8.74
N MET A 373 -33.72 -17.51 -9.97
CA MET A 373 -34.85 -17.69 -10.89
C MET A 373 -35.37 -19.13 -10.83
N ARG A 374 -36.59 -19.29 -10.30
CA ARG A 374 -37.20 -20.60 -10.03
C ARG A 374 -37.78 -21.33 -11.24
N ASP A 375 -37.50 -20.91 -12.46
CA ASP A 375 -38.02 -21.54 -13.68
C ASP A 375 -36.92 -21.98 -14.67
N CYS A 376 -35.91 -22.72 -14.19
CA CYS A 376 -35.07 -23.54 -15.09
C CYS A 376 -35.48 -25.03 -15.06
N ARG A 377 -36.07 -25.46 -16.18
CA ARG A 377 -36.13 -26.82 -16.74
C ARG A 377 -34.79 -27.36 -17.25
N PRO A 378 -33.97 -28.20 -16.57
CA PRO A 378 -32.75 -28.69 -17.19
C PRO A 378 -33.08 -29.68 -18.34
N VAL A 379 -32.56 -29.40 -19.54
CA VAL A 379 -32.68 -30.31 -20.69
C VAL A 379 -31.57 -31.35 -20.59
N ARG A 380 -31.92 -32.65 -20.67
CA ARG A 380 -30.93 -33.74 -20.76
C ARG A 380 -30.55 -33.92 -22.24
N LEU A 381 -29.32 -33.56 -22.60
CA LEU A 381 -28.82 -33.66 -23.98
C LEU A 381 -27.88 -34.85 -24.20
N GLY A 382 -27.78 -35.76 -23.22
CA GLY A 382 -26.92 -36.94 -23.29
C GLY A 382 -25.48 -36.61 -22.91
N GLY A 383 -24.82 -37.54 -22.19
CA GLY A 383 -23.61 -37.24 -21.40
C GLY A 383 -22.46 -36.61 -22.19
N TRP A 384 -22.27 -36.99 -23.46
CA TRP A 384 -21.17 -36.48 -24.27
C TRP A 384 -21.28 -34.98 -24.62
N LEU A 385 -22.49 -34.44 -24.76
CA LEU A 385 -22.69 -33.04 -25.12
C LEU A 385 -22.62 -32.10 -23.90
N GLU A 386 -23.05 -32.59 -22.72
CA GLU A 386 -23.06 -31.84 -21.46
C GLU A 386 -21.64 -31.59 -20.91
N GLU A 387 -20.72 -32.52 -21.13
CA GLU A 387 -19.30 -32.38 -20.75
C GLU A 387 -18.57 -31.30 -21.57
N ARG A 388 -18.91 -31.19 -22.85
CA ARG A 388 -18.27 -30.21 -23.76
C ARG A 388 -18.76 -28.78 -23.55
N LEU A 389 -19.92 -28.61 -22.92
CA LEU A 389 -20.57 -27.31 -22.66
C LEU A 389 -20.42 -26.85 -21.19
N GLY A 390 -19.70 -27.62 -20.37
CA GLY A 390 -19.41 -27.26 -18.97
C GLY A 390 -20.63 -27.32 -18.04
N GLY A 391 -21.72 -27.98 -18.44
CA GLY A 391 -22.95 -28.06 -17.68
C GLY A 391 -24.20 -28.27 -18.52
N ARG A 392 -25.35 -28.44 -17.85
CA ARG A 392 -26.66 -28.60 -18.52
C ARG A 392 -27.17 -27.26 -19.04
N LEU A 393 -27.64 -27.24 -20.28
CA LEU A 393 -28.31 -26.07 -20.87
C LEU A 393 -29.70 -25.85 -20.25
N CYS A 394 -29.95 -24.62 -19.81
CA CYS A 394 -31.27 -24.11 -19.44
C CYS A 394 -31.93 -23.45 -20.67
N VAL A 395 -33.13 -23.89 -21.03
CA VAL A 395 -33.94 -23.25 -22.09
C VAL A 395 -35.22 -22.70 -21.46
N ARG A 396 -35.57 -21.46 -21.80
CA ARG A 396 -36.78 -20.78 -21.32
C ARG A 396 -37.93 -21.03 -22.30
N PHE A 397 -39.03 -21.61 -21.82
CA PHE A 397 -40.26 -21.70 -22.58
C PHE A 397 -41.19 -20.57 -22.14
N ASN A 398 -41.38 -19.58 -23.02
CA ASN A 398 -42.51 -18.67 -22.93
C ASN A 398 -43.66 -19.33 -23.69
N TRP A 399 -44.73 -19.72 -22.98
CA TRP A 399 -45.99 -20.08 -23.62
C TRP A 399 -46.80 -18.83 -23.93
#